data_AF-A0A9D1U455-F1
#
_entry.id   AF-A0A9D1U455-F1
#
_cell.length_a   1.000
_cell.length_b   1.000
_cell.length_c   1.000
_cell.angle_alpha   90.00
_cell.angle_beta   90.00
_cell.angle_gamma   90.00
#
_symmetry.space_group_name_H-M   'P 1'
#
loop_
_entity.id
_entity.type
_entity.pdbx_description
1 polymer ?
#
loop_
_entity_poly.entity_id
_entity_poly.type
_entity_poly.pdbx_seq_one_letter_code
_entity_poly.pdbx_strand_id
1 'polypeptide(L)'
;NNSREVTTSEKYAALQLGNTKKGFYYVVANRSKLGKHPVVSYTYWTKNTKYTTNSRYGSIADSDHYISTQAAVYPWNRQRLAKENSRTGHAFMAEMTVRYKNTPINGLGLRCGKVATTHTLLRIPGANMIYLK
;
A
#
# COMPACT_ATOMS: atom_id res chain seq x y z
N ASN A 1 -11.68 -18.06 6.71
CA ASN A 1 -12.62 -18.11 5.57
C ASN A 1 -13.80 -17.17 5.80
N ASN A 2 -13.69 -15.91 5.37
CA ASN A 2 -14.75 -14.90 5.51
C ASN A 2 -15.06 -14.19 4.18
N SER A 3 -14.95 -14.93 3.06
CA SER A 3 -15.13 -14.44 1.69
C SER A 3 -16.59 -14.12 1.33
N ARG A 4 -17.56 -14.48 2.18
CA ARG A 4 -18.98 -14.24 1.96
C ARG A 4 -19.45 -12.84 2.37
N GLU A 5 -18.68 -12.11 3.16
CA GLU A 5 -19.11 -10.84 3.75
C GLU A 5 -18.40 -9.60 3.20
N VAL A 6 -17.31 -9.77 2.44
CA VAL A 6 -16.54 -8.65 1.89
C VAL A 6 -16.21 -8.84 0.41
N THR A 7 -16.13 -7.73 -0.32
CA THR A 7 -15.52 -7.63 -1.66
C THR A 7 -14.20 -6.88 -1.56
N THR A 8 -13.26 -7.23 -2.43
CA THR A 8 -11.98 -6.54 -2.55
C THR A 8 -11.84 -5.92 -3.93
N SER A 9 -11.23 -4.73 -3.98
CA SER A 9 -10.77 -4.13 -5.21
C SER A 9 -9.31 -3.70 -5.04
N GLU A 10 -8.57 -3.75 -6.15
CA GLU A 10 -7.14 -3.44 -6.16
C GLU A 10 -6.83 -2.44 -7.27
N LYS A 11 -6.03 -1.43 -6.94
CA LYS A 11 -5.46 -0.46 -7.87
C LYS A 11 -3.95 -0.58 -7.88
N TYR A 12 -3.36 -0.34 -9.04
CA TYR A 12 -1.92 -0.46 -9.26
C TYR A 12 -1.42 0.75 -10.04
N ALA A 13 -0.25 1.26 -9.68
CA ALA A 13 0.46 2.24 -10.47
C ALA A 13 1.98 2.13 -10.27
N ALA A 14 2.73 2.34 -11.34
CA ALA A 14 4.18 2.44 -11.28
C ALA A 14 4.59 3.66 -10.44
N LEU A 15 5.60 3.47 -9.60
CA LEU A 15 6.19 4.57 -8.83
C LEU A 15 7.11 5.38 -9.72
N GLN A 16 7.13 6.68 -9.47
CA GLN A 16 8.02 7.61 -10.14
C GLN A 16 9.32 7.78 -9.36
N LEU A 17 10.45 7.71 -10.06
CA LEU A 17 11.76 7.92 -9.48
C LEU A 17 11.96 9.41 -9.18
N GLY A 18 12.27 9.73 -7.92
CA GLY A 18 12.71 11.04 -7.49
C GLY A 18 14.23 11.08 -7.28
N ASN A 19 14.78 12.28 -7.16
CA ASN A 19 16.21 12.50 -6.91
C ASN A 19 16.43 13.47 -5.75
N THR A 20 17.53 13.25 -5.03
CA THR A 20 18.09 14.15 -4.01
C THR A 20 19.55 14.43 -4.34
N LYS A 21 20.21 15.29 -3.56
CA LYS A 21 21.67 15.45 -3.62
C LYS A 21 22.45 14.16 -3.32
N LYS A 22 21.82 13.17 -2.67
CA LYS A 22 22.44 11.92 -2.21
C LYS A 22 22.08 10.69 -3.05
N GLY A 23 21.33 10.87 -4.15
CA GLY A 23 20.92 9.77 -5.02
C GLY A 23 19.42 9.76 -5.31
N PHE A 24 18.92 8.61 -5.76
CA PHE A 24 17.53 8.43 -6.22
C PHE A 24 16.67 7.68 -5.20
N TYR A 25 15.36 7.91 -5.24
CA TYR A 25 14.40 7.26 -4.36
C TYR A 25 13.05 7.08 -5.04
N TYR A 26 12.24 6.15 -4.54
CA TYR A 26 10.83 6.01 -4.93
C TYR A 26 9.86 6.46 -3.83
N VAL A 27 10.29 6.37 -2.56
CA VAL A 27 9.48 6.71 -1.39
C VAL A 27 10.28 7.59 -0.45
N VAL A 28 9.62 8.59 0.11
CA VAL A 28 10.10 9.36 1.26
C VAL A 28 9.41 8.84 2.50
N ALA A 29 10.18 8.31 3.47
CA ALA A 29 9.66 7.95 4.77
C ALA A 29 9.98 9.06 5.78
N ASN A 30 8.95 9.54 6.48
CA ASN A 30 9.09 10.59 7.48
C ASN A 30 8.52 10.09 8.81
N ARG A 31 9.38 10.09 9.84
CA ARG A 31 8.96 9.72 11.19
C ARG A 31 8.51 10.97 11.94
N SER A 32 7.25 11.00 12.39
CA SER A 32 6.80 12.09 13.25
C SER A 32 7.68 12.19 14.50
N LYS A 33 8.25 13.37 14.72
CA LYS A 33 9.00 13.73 15.95
C LYS A 33 8.07 14.29 17.05
N LEU A 34 6.78 14.45 16.75
CA LEU A 34 5.78 15.04 17.65
C LEU A 34 4.76 13.97 18.09
N GLY A 35 4.51 13.91 19.40
CA GLY A 35 3.50 13.04 20.04
C GLY A 35 4.05 11.79 20.75
N LYS A 36 3.25 11.19 21.64
CA LYS A 36 3.60 9.97 22.41
C LYS A 36 3.68 8.69 21.56
N HIS A 37 3.26 8.72 20.29
CA HIS A 37 3.26 7.57 19.38
C HIS A 37 3.86 7.96 18.02
N PRO A 38 5.14 7.63 17.75
CA PRO A 38 5.75 7.95 16.47
C PRO A 38 5.10 7.15 15.33
N VAL A 39 4.39 7.83 14.45
CA VAL A 39 3.85 7.26 13.20
C VAL A 39 4.79 7.62 12.05
N VAL A 40 5.06 6.66 11.16
CA VAL A 40 5.83 6.88 9.94
C VAL A 40 4.85 7.17 8.80
N SER A 41 5.08 8.25 8.06
CA SER A 41 4.39 8.53 6.79
C SER A 41 5.26 8.17 5.61
N TYR A 42 4.63 7.70 4.54
CA TYR A 42 5.26 7.35 3.28
C TYR A 42 4.69 8.23 2.19
N THR A 43 5.53 9.09 1.61
CA THR A 43 5.18 9.94 0.47
C THR A 43 5.78 9.36 -0.81
N TYR A 44 4.98 9.27 -1.86
CA TYR A 44 5.39 8.70 -3.14
C TYR A 44 4.65 9.39 -4.29
N TRP A 45 5.12 9.14 -5.52
CA TRP A 45 4.57 9.74 -6.73
C TRP A 45 4.17 8.66 -7.74
N THR A 46 3.03 8.85 -8.37
CA THR A 46 2.60 8.05 -9.53
C THR A 46 2.01 8.96 -10.58
N LYS A 47 2.46 8.86 -11.84
CA LYS A 47 1.98 9.72 -12.94
C LYS A 47 1.95 11.21 -12.56
N ASN A 48 3.05 11.74 -12.03
CA ASN A 48 3.18 13.12 -11.54
C ASN A 48 2.24 13.55 -10.40
N THR A 49 1.46 12.63 -9.82
CA THR A 49 0.61 12.92 -8.66
C THR A 49 1.28 12.46 -7.38
N LYS A 50 1.31 13.34 -6.38
CA LYS A 50 1.87 13.07 -5.04
C LYS A 50 0.82 12.42 -4.15
N TYR A 51 1.20 11.34 -3.48
CA TYR A 51 0.37 10.65 -2.50
C TYR A 51 1.11 10.53 -1.17
N THR A 52 0.37 10.35 -0.08
CA THR A 52 0.93 10.06 1.23
C THR A 52 0.03 9.07 1.97
N THR A 53 0.63 8.00 2.47
CA THR A 53 0.00 7.05 3.40
C THR A 53 0.80 7.04 4.71
N ASN A 54 0.34 6.32 5.71
CA ASN A 54 1.06 6.13 6.97
C ASN A 54 1.19 4.65 7.30
N SER A 55 2.06 4.31 8.25
CA SER A 55 2.36 2.93 8.63
C SER A 55 1.19 2.13 9.21
N ARG A 56 0.02 2.76 9.44
CA ARG A 56 -1.22 2.05 9.81
C ARG A 56 -1.98 1.52 8.61
N TYR A 57 -1.91 2.22 7.48
CA TYR A 57 -2.64 1.91 6.24
C TYR A 57 -1.70 1.65 5.07
N GLY A 58 -0.41 1.52 5.34
CA GLY A 58 0.65 1.54 4.36
C GLY A 58 1.84 0.74 4.82
N SER A 59 2.47 0.02 3.90
CA SER A 59 3.67 -0.78 4.20
C SER A 59 4.61 -0.82 3.00
N ILE A 60 5.90 -0.98 3.26
CA ILE A 60 6.93 -1.11 2.23
C ILE A 60 7.34 -2.58 2.08
N ALA A 61 7.52 -3.02 0.84
CA ALA A 61 8.16 -4.28 0.48
C ALA A 61 9.43 -3.98 -0.33
N ASP A 62 10.58 -4.07 0.32
CA ASP A 62 11.91 -3.76 -0.20
C ASP A 62 12.86 -4.97 -0.25
N SER A 63 12.37 -6.15 0.11
CA SER A 63 13.07 -7.44 0.04
C SER A 63 12.77 -8.19 -1.28
N ASP A 64 13.27 -9.42 -1.40
CA ASP A 64 12.94 -10.33 -2.51
C ASP A 64 11.43 -10.65 -2.58
N HIS A 65 10.72 -10.54 -1.45
CA HIS A 65 9.28 -10.68 -1.41
C HIS A 65 8.59 -9.37 -1.81
N TYR A 66 7.74 -9.44 -2.84
CA TYR A 66 6.97 -8.30 -3.33
C TYR A 66 5.75 -7.95 -2.46
N ILE A 67 5.54 -8.64 -1.33
CA ILE A 67 4.51 -8.36 -0.32
C ILE A 67 5.20 -8.28 1.05
N SER A 68 4.96 -7.20 1.79
CA SER A 68 5.49 -7.03 3.13
C SER A 68 4.77 -7.96 4.13
N THR A 69 5.41 -8.27 5.26
CA THR A 69 4.78 -9.05 6.33
C THR A 69 3.47 -8.42 6.82
N GLN A 70 3.43 -7.09 6.91
CA GLN A 70 2.25 -6.31 7.29
C GLN A 70 1.14 -6.42 6.23
N ALA A 71 1.49 -6.43 4.95
CA ALA A 71 0.50 -6.55 3.87
C ALA A 71 0.04 -8.00 3.65
N ALA A 72 0.78 -9.01 4.12
CA ALA A 72 0.48 -10.42 3.87
C ALA A 72 -0.86 -10.90 4.46
N VAL A 73 -1.40 -10.18 5.45
CA VAL A 73 -2.70 -10.48 6.06
C VAL A 73 -3.89 -10.16 5.15
N TYR A 74 -3.69 -9.35 4.12
CA TYR A 74 -4.74 -8.94 3.19
C TYR A 74 -4.84 -9.94 2.02
N PRO A 75 -6.06 -10.20 1.50
CA PRO A 75 -6.30 -11.21 0.46
C PRO A 75 -5.93 -10.70 -0.94
N TRP A 76 -4.64 -10.48 -1.19
CA TRP A 76 -4.17 -9.96 -2.47
C TRP A 76 -4.32 -10.96 -3.61
N ASN A 77 -4.60 -10.45 -4.81
CA ASN A 77 -4.40 -11.21 -6.04
C ASN A 77 -2.90 -11.33 -6.34
N ARG A 78 -2.30 -12.43 -5.86
CA ARG A 78 -0.86 -12.70 -5.99
C ARG A 78 -0.36 -12.75 -7.42
N GLN A 79 -1.17 -13.25 -8.36
CA GLN A 79 -0.81 -13.30 -9.78
C GLN A 79 -0.72 -11.89 -10.37
N ARG A 80 -1.68 -11.03 -10.03
CA ARG A 80 -1.68 -9.63 -10.49
C ARG A 80 -0.53 -8.83 -9.88
N LEU A 81 -0.25 -9.03 -8.59
CA LEU A 81 0.93 -8.44 -7.94
C LEU A 81 2.23 -8.88 -8.60
N ALA A 82 2.40 -10.18 -8.86
CA ALA A 82 3.60 -10.70 -9.51
C ALA A 82 3.79 -10.11 -10.91
N LYS A 83 2.70 -10.04 -11.70
CA LYS A 83 2.72 -9.40 -13.02
C LYS A 83 3.15 -7.94 -12.92
N GLU A 84 2.63 -7.20 -11.95
CA GLU A 84 2.97 -5.80 -11.79
C GLU A 84 4.40 -5.58 -11.28
N ASN A 85 4.86 -6.43 -10.39
CA ASN A 85 6.24 -6.45 -9.90
C ASN A 85 7.23 -6.60 -11.05
N SER A 86 6.99 -7.52 -11.98
CA SER A 86 7.84 -7.68 -13.17
C SER A 86 7.71 -6.51 -14.14
N ARG A 87 6.48 -6.04 -14.39
CA ARG A 87 6.22 -4.96 -15.38
C ARG A 87 6.85 -3.63 -15.00
N THR A 88 7.01 -3.36 -13.71
CA THR A 88 7.45 -2.05 -13.19
C THR A 88 8.87 -2.04 -12.65
N GLY A 89 9.65 -3.10 -12.90
CA GLY A 89 11.01 -3.22 -12.36
C GLY A 89 11.03 -3.15 -10.84
N HIS A 90 10.05 -3.77 -10.18
CA HIS A 90 9.90 -3.80 -8.72
C HIS A 90 9.58 -2.45 -8.06
N ALA A 91 9.05 -1.48 -8.81
CA ALA A 91 8.69 -0.15 -8.31
C ALA A 91 7.21 0.19 -8.59
N PHE A 92 6.31 -0.23 -7.71
CA PHE A 92 4.87 0.05 -7.84
C PHE A 92 4.16 0.26 -6.49
N MET A 93 3.05 0.98 -6.56
CA MET A 93 2.05 1.02 -5.51
C MET A 93 0.92 0.05 -5.86
N ALA A 94 0.46 -0.72 -4.87
CA ALA A 94 -0.80 -1.44 -4.91
C ALA A 94 -1.70 -1.01 -3.74
N GLU A 95 -2.90 -0.56 -4.03
CA GLU A 95 -3.91 -0.19 -3.03
C GLU A 95 -5.02 -1.22 -3.04
N MET A 96 -5.26 -1.86 -1.90
CA MET A 96 -6.42 -2.71 -1.67
C MET A 96 -7.50 -1.91 -0.96
N THR A 97 -8.74 -1.99 -1.46
CA THR A 97 -9.94 -1.55 -0.75
C THR A 97 -10.82 -2.76 -0.46
N VAL A 98 -11.14 -2.98 0.80
CA VAL A 98 -12.09 -4.01 1.24
C VAL A 98 -13.41 -3.33 1.59
N ARG A 99 -14.52 -3.83 1.05
CA ARG A 99 -15.88 -3.31 1.30
C ARG A 99 -16.79 -4.41 1.82
N TYR A 100 -17.72 -4.06 2.70
CA TYR A 100 -18.75 -5.01 3.13
C TYR A 100 -19.73 -5.30 1.99
N LYS A 101 -19.97 -6.59 1.72
CA LYS A 101 -20.99 -7.06 0.78
C LYS A 101 -22.39 -6.70 1.26
N ASN A 102 -23.31 -6.56 0.31
CA ASN A 102 -24.72 -6.47 0.62
C ASN A 102 -25.24 -7.85 1.02
N THR A 103 -25.21 -8.14 2.32
CA THR A 103 -25.80 -9.33 2.93
C THR A 103 -26.83 -8.89 3.97
N PRO A 104 -27.87 -9.68 4.26
CA PRO A 104 -28.86 -9.35 5.29
C PRO A 104 -28.20 -8.99 6.64
N ILE A 105 -27.14 -9.70 7.01
CA ILE A 105 -26.33 -9.44 8.23
C ILE A 105 -25.66 -8.05 8.18
N ASN A 106 -25.01 -7.69 7.06
CA ASN A 106 -24.40 -6.36 6.90
C ASN A 106 -25.44 -5.23 6.72
N GLY A 107 -26.65 -5.57 6.25
CA GLY A 107 -27.79 -4.67 6.09
C GLY A 107 -28.40 -4.27 7.43
N LEU A 108 -28.57 -5.22 8.36
CA LEU A 108 -29.01 -4.95 9.73
C LEU A 108 -28.03 -4.03 10.50
N GLY A 109 -26.73 -4.13 10.19
CA GLY A 109 -25.69 -3.29 10.78
C GLY A 109 -25.46 -1.94 10.09
N LEU A 110 -26.20 -1.57 9.03
CA LEU A 110 -26.00 -0.36 8.20
C LEU A 110 -24.54 -0.20 7.68
N ARG A 111 -23.86 -1.32 7.40
CA ARG A 111 -22.47 -1.35 6.91
C ARG A 111 -22.34 -1.73 5.44
N CYS A 112 -23.43 -2.15 4.79
CA CYS A 112 -23.46 -2.52 3.38
C CYS A 112 -22.77 -1.45 2.49
N GLY A 113 -21.82 -1.89 1.67
CA GLY A 113 -21.10 -1.03 0.71
C GLY A 113 -20.04 -0.10 1.31
N LYS A 114 -19.98 0.04 2.65
CA LYS A 114 -18.97 0.84 3.33
C LYS A 114 -17.59 0.19 3.22
N VAL A 115 -16.57 1.03 3.16
CA VAL A 115 -15.17 0.60 3.21
C VAL A 115 -14.91 0.02 4.60
N ALA A 116 -14.52 -1.25 4.65
CA ALA A 116 -14.10 -1.92 5.86
C ALA A 116 -12.66 -1.54 6.20
N THR A 117 -11.78 -1.55 5.20
CA THR A 117 -10.37 -1.16 5.33
C THR A 117 -9.76 -0.84 3.98
N THR A 118 -8.69 -0.05 4.00
CA THR A 118 -7.81 0.22 2.85
C THR A 118 -6.38 0.00 3.28
N HIS A 119 -5.57 -0.60 2.41
CA HIS A 119 -4.14 -0.77 2.65
C HIS A 119 -3.32 -0.53 1.39
N THR A 120 -2.25 0.24 1.51
CA THR A 120 -1.30 0.56 0.45
C THR A 120 -0.02 -0.25 0.62
N LEU A 121 0.32 -1.08 -0.35
CA LEU A 121 1.60 -1.74 -0.47
C LEU A 121 2.49 -0.94 -1.43
N LEU A 122 3.67 -0.54 -0.94
CA LEU A 122 4.70 0.13 -1.73
C LEU A 122 5.82 -0.87 -1.98
N ARG A 123 5.87 -1.44 -3.19
CA ARG A 123 6.96 -2.31 -3.62
C ARG A 123 8.07 -1.42 -4.17
N ILE A 124 9.25 -1.52 -3.55
CA ILE A 124 10.45 -0.74 -3.85
C ILE A 124 11.59 -1.70 -4.19
N PRO A 125 12.43 -1.45 -5.22
CA PRO A 125 13.45 -2.42 -5.64
C PRO A 125 14.47 -2.78 -4.56
N GLY A 126 14.79 -1.84 -3.66
CA GLY A 126 15.67 -2.07 -2.53
C GLY A 126 15.59 -0.97 -1.47
N ALA A 127 16.02 -1.28 -0.26
CA ALA A 127 15.94 -0.37 0.90
C ALA A 127 16.72 0.94 0.70
N ASN A 128 17.79 0.92 -0.10
CA ASN A 128 18.58 2.10 -0.46
C ASN A 128 17.82 3.12 -1.33
N MET A 129 16.66 2.75 -1.89
CA MET A 129 15.78 3.64 -2.67
C MET A 129 14.65 4.25 -1.83
N ILE A 130 14.74 4.13 -0.50
CA ILE A 130 13.85 4.78 0.46
C ILE A 130 14.60 5.97 1.05
N TYR A 131 14.08 7.18 0.82
CA TYR A 131 14.66 8.38 1.40
C TYR A 131 14.08 8.63 2.80
N LEU A 132 14.91 8.49 3.83
CA LEU A 132 14.54 8.82 5.20
C LEU A 132 14.72 10.32 5.43
N LYS A 133 13.63 11.00 5.84
CA LYS A 133 13.61 12.44 6.13
C LYS A 133 13.61 12.74 7.63
#